data_AF-A0A1V6PLF8-F1
#
_entry.id   AF-A0A1V6PLF8-F1
#
_cell.length_a   1.000
_cell.length_b   1.000
_cell.length_c   1.000
_cell.angle_alpha   90.00
_cell.angle_beta   90.00
_cell.angle_gamma   90.00
#
_symmetry.space_group_name_H-M   'P 1'
#
loop_
_entity.id
_entity.type
_entity.pdbx_description
1 polymer ?
#
loop_
_entity_poly.entity_id
_entity_poly.type
_entity_poly.pdbx_seq_one_letter_code
_entity_poly.pdbx_strand_id
1 'polypeptide(L)'
;MELSDEYFIDDNEMEENKERFVLIYRTIADLGGHNLGVVYDQQLNRASFPMTTDNMESVEPIDEHEEMWFPLETILTQWIYMTRIGKAVPGLPEELPSGDPPTNRSQFYLWSWLPYCDAQIDSTVATIERYSAAVESRMPPDSLLPISAPLFTSAELDAAAVPQDCFIRSLLTRVKTPRFKFIAPGLEVPHDKEAFATRQRFTHIPHEEDSIPGVLLFASPDRLVDLNLEIRRLFSTAHDNVSMNDNDPVPTGLYSEPVRRRDYDMEEAGFRLVLPFALRPGFFRDEDGARMSDGRPVPSGSFTELFQHGYFHPFGGERRSQRLERLFERWIVLVESGVWTVGEDGVEGGIDKFGDADRGAWNEHSIAPSW
;
A
#
# COMPACT_ATOMS: atom_id res chain seq x y z
N MET A 1 -1.15 0.09 34.30
CA MET A 1 -2.37 -0.07 33.48
C MET A 1 -3.28 1.06 33.89
N GLU A 2 -3.58 1.92 32.94
CA GLU A 2 -4.58 2.96 33.12
C GLU A 2 -5.85 2.56 32.40
N LEU A 3 -6.92 3.18 32.84
CA LEU A 3 -8.29 2.85 32.49
C LEU A 3 -8.73 3.82 31.40
N SER A 4 -9.55 3.36 30.45
CA SER A 4 -9.88 4.16 29.26
C SER A 4 -11.37 4.22 28.94
N ASP A 5 -12.24 3.78 29.84
CA ASP A 5 -13.70 3.77 29.63
C ASP A 5 -14.27 5.16 29.31
N GLU A 6 -13.62 6.24 29.78
CA GLU A 6 -14.01 7.63 29.46
C GLU A 6 -13.93 7.98 27.97
N TYR A 7 -13.20 7.20 27.17
CA TYR A 7 -13.08 7.41 25.73
C TYR A 7 -14.07 6.60 24.91
N PHE A 8 -14.77 5.62 25.51
CA PHE A 8 -15.66 4.74 24.76
C PHE A 8 -17.13 4.99 25.12
N ILE A 9 -18.00 5.05 24.10
CA ILE A 9 -19.44 5.19 24.28
C ILE A 9 -20.04 3.78 24.32
N ASP A 10 -20.13 3.19 25.51
CA ASP A 10 -20.73 1.86 25.69
C ASP A 10 -21.94 1.90 26.64
N ASP A 11 -23.08 1.40 26.17
CA ASP A 11 -24.30 1.21 26.96
C ASP A 11 -24.24 -0.07 27.82
N ASN A 12 -23.25 -0.94 27.60
CA ASN A 12 -23.02 -2.15 28.39
C ASN A 12 -21.98 -1.90 29.50
N GLU A 13 -22.34 -1.02 30.44
CA GLU A 13 -21.59 -0.93 31.70
C GLU A 13 -21.48 -2.34 32.31
N MET A 14 -20.25 -2.78 32.59
CA MET A 14 -20.05 -3.96 33.42
C MET A 14 -20.75 -3.76 34.78
N GLU A 15 -20.99 -4.85 35.53
CA GLU A 15 -21.53 -4.79 36.90
C GLU A 15 -20.94 -3.60 37.68
N GLU A 16 -21.79 -2.81 38.37
CA GLU A 16 -21.39 -1.60 39.12
C GLU A 16 -19.98 -1.78 39.75
N ASN A 17 -19.01 -0.98 39.29
CA ASN A 17 -17.60 -0.95 39.68
C ASN A 17 -16.61 -1.90 38.96
N LYS A 18 -16.95 -2.45 37.78
CA LYS A 18 -15.96 -3.08 36.90
C LYS A 18 -15.83 -2.25 35.62
N GLU A 19 -14.61 -2.02 35.19
CA GLU A 19 -14.29 -1.24 33.98
C GLU A 19 -14.00 -2.21 32.83
N ARG A 20 -14.46 -1.90 31.61
CA ARG A 20 -14.39 -2.81 30.46
C ARG A 20 -13.05 -2.71 29.73
N PHE A 21 -12.49 -1.50 29.58
CA PHE A 21 -11.33 -1.24 28.75
C PHE A 21 -10.07 -0.94 29.55
N VAL A 22 -8.98 -1.55 29.10
CA VAL A 22 -7.68 -1.43 29.75
C VAL A 22 -6.63 -0.94 28.76
N LEU A 23 -5.96 0.16 29.09
CA LEU A 23 -4.88 0.69 28.31
C LEU A 23 -3.57 -0.03 28.64
N ILE A 24 -3.11 -0.86 27.70
CA ILE A 24 -1.85 -1.61 27.80
C ILE A 24 -0.66 -0.70 27.48
N TYR A 25 -0.74 0.02 26.36
CA TYR A 25 0.29 0.96 25.92
C TYR A 25 -0.35 2.30 25.54
N ARG A 26 0.23 3.42 25.99
CA ARG A 26 -0.16 4.77 25.56
C ARG A 26 0.50 5.10 24.23
N THR A 27 -0.21 5.85 23.38
CA THR A 27 0.42 6.57 22.27
C THR A 27 0.94 7.94 22.75
N ILE A 28 1.69 8.64 21.90
CA ILE A 28 2.20 9.98 22.21
C ILE A 28 1.07 11.02 22.12
N ALA A 29 1.08 11.98 23.06
CA ALA A 29 0.02 12.98 23.15
C ALA A 29 -0.04 13.94 21.96
N ASP A 30 1.05 14.04 21.21
CA ASP A 30 1.16 14.96 20.08
C ASP A 30 0.58 14.37 18.78
N LEU A 31 0.18 13.08 18.75
CA LEU A 31 -0.39 12.44 17.56
C LEU A 31 -1.91 12.66 17.39
N GLY A 32 -2.64 13.11 18.40
CA GLY A 32 -4.10 13.22 18.32
C GLY A 32 -4.78 13.84 19.54
N GLY A 33 -6.12 13.87 19.51
CA GLY A 33 -6.94 14.40 20.61
C GLY A 33 -7.02 13.49 21.85
N HIS A 34 -6.46 12.27 21.80
CA HIS A 34 -6.35 11.32 22.91
C HIS A 34 -5.02 10.55 22.87
N ASN A 35 -4.68 9.88 23.98
CA ASN A 35 -3.41 9.15 24.15
C ASN A 35 -3.61 7.62 24.16
N LEU A 36 -4.66 7.15 23.48
CA LEU A 36 -4.94 5.73 23.37
C LEU A 36 -3.89 5.10 22.45
N GLY A 37 -3.21 4.07 22.94
CA GLY A 37 -2.41 3.18 22.11
C GLY A 37 -3.13 1.85 22.06
N VAL A 38 -2.57 0.82 22.71
CA VAL A 38 -3.20 -0.51 22.73
C VAL A 38 -4.25 -0.55 23.82
N VAL A 39 -5.52 -0.63 23.42
CA VAL A 39 -6.67 -0.78 24.30
C VAL A 39 -7.11 -2.24 24.27
N TYR A 40 -7.34 -2.83 25.43
CA TYR A 40 -7.83 -4.20 25.60
C TYR A 40 -9.25 -4.19 26.15
N ASP A 41 -10.17 -4.82 25.44
CA ASP A 41 -11.53 -5.09 25.87
C ASP A 41 -11.56 -6.40 26.67
N GLN A 42 -11.82 -6.30 27.97
CA GLN A 42 -11.87 -7.44 28.88
C GLN A 42 -13.05 -8.38 28.63
N GLN A 43 -14.14 -7.88 28.04
CA GLN A 43 -15.33 -8.67 27.74
C GLN A 43 -15.12 -9.51 26.48
N LEU A 44 -14.58 -8.91 25.42
CA LEU A 44 -14.29 -9.60 24.16
C LEU A 44 -12.99 -10.39 24.19
N ASN A 45 -12.11 -10.13 25.16
CA ASN A 45 -10.74 -10.63 25.22
C ASN A 45 -9.94 -10.32 23.94
N ARG A 46 -10.11 -9.08 23.46
CA ARG A 46 -9.51 -8.58 22.23
C ARG A 46 -8.93 -7.19 22.47
N ALA A 47 -8.04 -6.76 21.60
CA ALA A 47 -7.39 -5.48 21.63
C ALA A 47 -7.54 -4.74 20.30
N SER A 48 -7.50 -3.42 20.37
CA SER A 48 -7.34 -2.55 19.21
C SER A 48 -6.27 -1.48 19.48
N PHE A 49 -5.85 -0.80 18.42
CA PHE A 49 -4.81 0.24 18.46
C PHE A 49 -5.30 1.54 17.80
N PRO A 50 -6.37 2.19 18.30
CA PRO A 50 -6.85 3.45 17.76
C PRO A 50 -5.86 4.55 18.14
N MET A 51 -4.97 4.90 17.23
CA MET A 51 -3.83 5.77 17.51
C MET A 51 -4.18 7.25 17.42
N THR A 52 -5.14 7.61 16.58
CA THR A 52 -5.64 8.98 16.37
C THR A 52 -7.15 9.04 16.60
N THR A 53 -7.69 10.24 16.79
CA THR A 53 -9.13 10.45 17.01
C THR A 53 -9.96 9.93 15.84
N ASP A 54 -9.48 10.09 14.60
CA ASP A 54 -10.12 9.53 13.40
C ASP A 54 -10.16 7.99 13.43
N ASN A 55 -9.24 7.34 14.16
CA ASN A 55 -9.25 5.88 14.31
C ASN A 55 -10.29 5.40 15.32
N MET A 56 -10.77 6.26 16.22
CA MET A 56 -11.84 5.87 17.15
C MET A 56 -13.13 5.50 16.40
N GLU A 57 -13.46 6.25 15.34
CA GLU A 57 -14.57 5.93 14.43
C GLU A 57 -14.37 4.61 13.64
N SER A 58 -13.21 3.98 13.77
CA SER A 58 -12.92 2.68 13.16
C SER A 58 -12.99 1.53 14.15
N VAL A 59 -13.16 1.80 15.44
CA VAL A 59 -13.26 0.79 16.49
C VAL A 59 -14.55 0.93 17.31
N GLU A 60 -15.29 2.03 17.13
CA GLU A 60 -16.57 2.35 17.76
C GLU A 60 -17.68 2.66 16.73
N PRO A 61 -18.92 2.19 16.96
CA PRO A 61 -19.33 1.31 18.06
C PRO A 61 -18.82 -0.13 17.85
N ILE A 62 -18.54 -0.84 18.94
CA ILE A 62 -17.77 -2.10 18.91
C ILE A 62 -18.51 -3.22 18.15
N ASP A 63 -19.82 -3.29 18.30
CA ASP A 63 -20.68 -4.27 17.63
C ASP A 63 -20.74 -4.09 16.11
N GLU A 64 -20.45 -2.89 15.61
CA GLU A 64 -20.33 -2.60 14.17
C GLU A 64 -18.89 -2.74 13.65
N HIS A 65 -17.90 -2.85 14.54
CA HIS A 65 -16.47 -2.85 14.22
C HIS A 65 -15.67 -4.00 14.85
N GLU A 66 -16.31 -5.13 15.15
CA GLU A 66 -15.64 -6.30 15.74
C GLU A 66 -14.44 -6.80 14.93
N GLU A 67 -14.41 -6.54 13.61
CA GLU A 67 -13.31 -6.84 12.70
C GLU A 67 -12.04 -6.04 12.98
N MET A 68 -12.14 -4.94 13.73
CA MET A 68 -11.02 -4.09 14.13
C MET A 68 -10.50 -4.40 15.55
N TRP A 69 -11.06 -5.43 16.18
CA TRP A 69 -10.65 -5.96 17.47
C TRP A 69 -10.01 -7.35 17.29
N PHE A 70 -8.74 -7.47 17.68
CA PHE A 70 -7.91 -8.64 17.42
C PHE A 70 -7.42 -9.29 18.72
N PRO A 71 -7.07 -10.59 18.73
CA PRO A 71 -6.30 -11.14 19.85
C PRO A 71 -5.06 -10.28 20.11
N LEU A 72 -4.75 -10.00 21.38
CA LEU A 72 -3.59 -9.18 21.75
C LEU A 72 -2.30 -9.77 21.18
N GLU A 73 -2.21 -11.10 21.17
CA GLU A 73 -1.10 -11.86 20.61
C GLU A 73 -0.90 -11.57 19.11
N THR A 74 -1.98 -11.31 18.36
CA THR A 74 -1.89 -10.96 16.94
C THR A 74 -1.19 -9.62 16.76
N ILE A 75 -1.60 -8.57 17.49
CA ILE A 75 -0.96 -7.24 17.42
C ILE A 75 0.52 -7.34 17.77
N LEU A 76 0.83 -7.97 18.91
CA LEU A 76 2.21 -8.11 19.38
C LEU A 76 3.08 -8.95 18.43
N THR A 77 2.52 -9.99 17.81
CA THR A 77 3.24 -10.82 16.83
C THR A 77 3.64 -10.02 15.61
N GLN A 78 2.75 -9.15 15.10
CA GLN A 78 3.06 -8.30 13.95
C GLN A 78 4.15 -7.27 14.28
N TRP A 79 4.09 -6.66 15.47
CA TRP A 79 5.12 -5.71 15.90
C TRP A 79 6.49 -6.37 16.11
N ILE A 80 6.53 -7.54 16.74
CA ILE A 80 7.76 -8.35 16.87
C ILE A 80 8.30 -8.72 15.48
N TYR A 81 7.42 -9.07 14.55
CA TYR A 81 7.82 -9.38 13.18
C TYR A 81 8.47 -8.17 12.51
N MET A 82 7.88 -6.97 12.60
CA MET A 82 8.46 -5.73 12.06
C MET A 82 9.85 -5.43 12.64
N THR A 83 10.07 -5.66 13.93
CA THR A 83 11.40 -5.53 14.53
C THR A 83 12.37 -6.58 13.98
N ARG A 84 11.94 -7.83 13.84
CA ARG A 84 12.79 -8.93 13.36
C ARG A 84 13.26 -8.74 11.93
N ILE A 85 12.41 -8.20 11.06
CA ILE A 85 12.79 -7.91 9.66
C ILE A 85 13.56 -6.59 9.53
N GLY A 86 13.75 -5.84 10.61
CA GLY A 86 14.45 -4.55 10.61
C GLY A 86 13.63 -3.39 10.05
N LYS A 87 12.31 -3.52 9.92
CA LYS A 87 11.41 -2.42 9.54
C LYS A 87 11.28 -1.40 10.69
N ALA A 88 11.17 -1.91 11.93
CA ALA A 88 11.17 -1.11 13.14
C ALA A 88 12.49 -1.31 13.90
N VAL A 89 13.29 -0.26 14.02
CA VAL A 89 14.64 -0.31 14.64
C VAL A 89 14.73 0.63 15.82
N PRO A 90 15.56 0.33 16.84
CA PRO A 90 15.84 1.28 17.89
C PRO A 90 16.58 2.48 17.28
N GLY A 91 16.02 3.68 17.46
CA GLY A 91 16.62 4.93 17.01
C GLY A 91 16.91 5.81 18.22
N LEU A 92 18.17 6.20 18.41
CA LEU A 92 18.46 7.44 19.12
C LEU A 92 18.28 8.59 18.12
N PRO A 93 17.91 9.80 18.55
CA PRO A 93 18.04 10.97 17.70
C PRO A 93 19.54 11.10 17.35
N GLU A 94 19.91 10.84 16.10
CA GLU A 94 21.15 11.45 15.60
C GLU A 94 20.86 12.94 15.57
N GLU A 95 21.50 13.71 16.45
CA GLU A 95 21.60 15.15 16.28
C GLU A 95 22.16 15.36 14.87
N LEU A 96 21.33 15.88 13.95
CA LEU A 96 21.84 16.29 12.66
C LEU A 96 22.97 17.30 12.91
N PRO A 97 24.03 17.33 12.09
CA PRO A 97 25.10 18.33 12.22
C PRO A 97 24.60 19.79 12.20
N SER A 98 23.37 20.03 11.74
CA SER A 98 22.68 21.31 11.71
C SER A 98 21.93 21.68 13.00
N GLY A 99 21.78 20.76 13.96
CA GLY A 99 20.93 20.96 15.14
C GLY A 99 19.43 20.84 14.85
N ASP A 100 19.05 20.48 13.63
CA ASP A 100 17.65 20.20 13.27
C ASP A 100 17.24 18.78 13.72
N PRO A 101 15.97 18.57 14.11
CA PRO A 101 15.46 17.22 14.35
C PRO A 101 15.56 16.41 13.05
N PRO A 102 15.95 15.11 13.11
CA PRO A 102 16.08 14.26 11.93
C PRO A 102 14.74 14.21 11.18
N THR A 103 14.70 14.83 10.00
CA THR A 103 13.51 14.96 9.15
C THR A 103 13.14 13.66 8.44
N ASN A 104 14.02 12.65 8.40
CA ASN A 104 13.91 11.54 7.45
C ASN A 104 13.40 10.23 8.05
N ARG A 105 12.79 10.28 9.24
CA ARG A 105 12.26 9.09 9.90
C ARG A 105 10.96 9.47 10.58
N SER A 106 9.95 8.60 10.46
CA SER A 106 8.83 8.54 11.40
C SER A 106 9.37 8.04 12.75
N GLN A 107 10.13 8.92 13.40
CA GLN A 107 10.85 8.68 14.64
C GLN A 107 9.89 8.88 15.82
N PHE A 108 9.54 7.78 16.46
CA PHE A 108 8.84 7.77 17.75
C PHE A 108 9.86 7.55 18.85
N TYR A 109 10.52 8.63 19.29
CA TYR A 109 11.47 8.58 20.39
C TYR A 109 12.53 7.47 20.18
N LEU A 110 12.46 6.38 20.97
CA LEU A 110 13.41 5.27 20.98
C LEU A 110 13.29 4.33 19.78
N TRP A 111 12.25 4.44 18.96
CA TRP A 111 12.00 3.59 17.80
C TRP A 111 11.87 4.42 16.54
N SER A 112 12.51 3.95 15.47
CA SER A 112 12.38 4.50 14.13
C SER A 112 11.69 3.47 13.24
N TRP A 113 10.66 3.91 12.52
CA TRP A 113 10.08 3.14 11.44
C TRP A 113 10.79 3.50 10.14
N LEU A 114 11.45 2.53 9.52
CA LEU A 114 12.15 2.78 8.25
C LEU A 114 11.14 2.80 7.09
N PRO A 115 11.36 3.64 6.05
CA PRO A 115 10.50 3.67 4.86
C PRO A 115 10.40 2.30 4.17
N TYR A 116 11.50 1.54 4.17
CA TYR A 116 11.59 0.13 3.80
C TYR A 116 12.83 -0.52 4.46
N CYS A 117 12.96 -1.84 4.36
CA CYS A 117 14.16 -2.57 4.75
C CYS A 117 14.57 -3.65 3.73
N ASP A 118 15.81 -4.16 3.83
CA ASP A 118 16.35 -5.20 2.93
C ASP A 118 15.48 -6.45 2.88
N ALA A 119 14.94 -6.88 4.03
CA ALA A 119 14.07 -8.04 4.11
C ALA A 119 12.76 -7.85 3.32
N GLN A 120 12.21 -6.63 3.26
CA GLN A 120 11.05 -6.32 2.42
C GLN A 120 11.40 -6.40 0.93
N ILE A 121 12.59 -5.91 0.54
CA ILE A 121 13.05 -6.02 -0.85
C ILE A 121 13.22 -7.51 -1.21
N ASP A 122 13.92 -8.28 -0.38
CA ASP A 122 14.14 -9.71 -0.59
C ASP A 122 12.83 -10.48 -0.75
N SER A 123 11.87 -10.25 0.16
CA SER A 123 10.58 -10.93 0.15
C SER A 123 9.73 -10.54 -1.07
N THR A 124 9.77 -9.26 -1.46
CA THR A 124 9.06 -8.78 -2.65
C THR A 124 9.66 -9.36 -3.93
N VAL A 125 11.00 -9.38 -4.07
CA VAL A 125 11.69 -10.04 -5.19
C VAL A 125 11.28 -11.50 -5.28
N ALA A 126 11.38 -12.24 -4.17
CA ALA A 126 11.03 -13.66 -4.15
C ALA A 126 9.57 -13.91 -4.55
N THR A 127 8.66 -13.02 -4.15
CA THR A 127 7.23 -13.12 -4.48
C THR A 127 6.96 -12.82 -5.96
N ILE A 128 7.59 -11.80 -6.54
CA ILE A 128 7.48 -11.51 -7.98
C ILE A 128 8.06 -12.65 -8.83
N GLU A 129 9.16 -13.29 -8.37
CA GLU A 129 9.71 -14.45 -9.05
C GLU A 129 8.76 -15.67 -8.98
N ARG A 130 8.14 -15.92 -7.82
CA ARG A 130 7.10 -16.96 -7.68
C ARG A 130 5.91 -16.68 -8.60
N TYR A 131 5.46 -15.43 -8.66
CA TYR A 131 4.39 -15.02 -9.56
C TYR A 131 4.75 -15.25 -11.03
N SER A 132 5.92 -14.78 -11.45
CA SER A 132 6.40 -14.98 -12.82
C SER A 132 6.45 -16.47 -13.18
N ALA A 133 6.95 -17.32 -12.28
CA ALA A 133 6.95 -18.77 -12.48
C ALA A 133 5.53 -19.38 -12.58
N ALA A 134 4.58 -18.88 -11.79
CA ALA A 134 3.18 -19.31 -11.84
C ALA A 134 2.52 -18.98 -13.19
N VAL A 135 2.83 -17.81 -13.77
CA VAL A 135 2.38 -17.43 -15.12
C VAL A 135 3.10 -18.25 -16.19
N GLU A 136 4.43 -18.27 -16.18
CA GLU A 136 5.25 -18.96 -17.19
C GLU A 136 4.95 -20.47 -17.29
N SER A 137 4.68 -21.13 -16.15
CA SER A 137 4.32 -22.56 -16.14
C SER A 137 2.97 -22.88 -16.78
N ARG A 138 2.11 -21.87 -16.95
CA ARG A 138 0.79 -21.98 -17.61
C ARG A 138 0.80 -21.53 -19.06
N MET A 139 1.91 -20.94 -19.53
CA MET A 139 2.06 -20.51 -20.91
C MET A 139 2.51 -21.66 -21.83
N PRO A 140 2.17 -21.60 -23.13
CA PRO A 140 2.78 -22.49 -24.11
C PRO A 140 4.30 -22.29 -24.15
N PRO A 141 5.11 -23.37 -24.15
CA PRO A 141 6.57 -23.27 -24.12
C PRO A 141 7.18 -22.40 -25.23
N ASP A 142 6.56 -22.43 -26.42
CA ASP A 142 7.02 -21.70 -27.61
C ASP A 142 6.68 -20.20 -27.56
N SER A 143 5.83 -19.77 -26.62
CA SER A 143 5.41 -18.38 -26.45
C SER A 143 6.27 -17.60 -25.45
N LEU A 144 7.13 -18.29 -24.69
CA LEU A 144 7.99 -17.65 -23.70
C LEU A 144 9.07 -16.80 -24.38
N LEU A 145 9.16 -15.53 -23.96
CA LEU A 145 10.21 -14.63 -24.41
C LEU A 145 11.62 -15.14 -23.98
N PRO A 146 12.69 -14.73 -24.68
CA PRO A 146 14.05 -15.10 -24.31
C PRO A 146 14.41 -14.68 -22.88
N ILE A 147 15.24 -15.48 -22.21
CA ILE A 147 15.77 -15.14 -20.88
C ILE A 147 16.65 -13.90 -21.02
N SER A 148 16.39 -12.89 -20.19
CA SER A 148 17.16 -11.66 -20.12
C SER A 148 17.78 -11.46 -18.74
N ALA A 149 18.63 -10.43 -18.65
CA ALA A 149 19.24 -9.90 -17.44
C ALA A 149 18.16 -9.43 -16.42
N PRO A 150 18.52 -8.83 -15.25
CA PRO A 150 17.51 -8.23 -14.38
C PRO A 150 16.62 -7.23 -15.15
N LEU A 151 15.40 -7.02 -14.65
CA LEU A 151 14.39 -6.24 -15.34
C LEU A 151 14.89 -4.84 -15.69
N PHE A 152 15.71 -4.23 -14.84
CA PHE A 152 16.41 -2.99 -15.18
C PHE A 152 17.84 -2.98 -14.66
N THR A 153 18.70 -2.24 -15.35
CA THR A 153 20.01 -1.81 -14.89
C THR A 153 19.91 -0.43 -14.23
N SER A 154 20.91 -0.05 -13.41
CA SER A 154 20.95 1.28 -12.80
C SER A 154 20.92 2.40 -13.84
N ALA A 155 21.59 2.24 -14.98
CA ALA A 155 21.63 3.25 -16.05
C ALA A 155 20.27 3.46 -16.73
N GLU A 156 19.48 2.40 -16.89
CA GLU A 156 18.12 2.50 -17.44
C GLU A 156 17.17 3.21 -16.46
N LEU A 157 17.34 2.94 -15.15
CA LEU A 157 16.60 3.66 -14.11
C LEU A 157 17.04 5.11 -13.97
N ASP A 158 18.31 5.43 -14.22
CA ASP A 158 18.82 6.81 -14.29
C ASP A 158 18.17 7.57 -15.45
N ALA A 159 18.07 6.94 -16.63
CA ALA A 159 17.41 7.52 -17.79
C ALA A 159 15.90 7.79 -17.55
N ALA A 160 15.28 6.99 -16.68
CA ALA A 160 13.90 7.14 -16.24
C ALA A 160 13.75 8.10 -15.03
N ALA A 161 14.83 8.76 -14.60
CA ALA A 161 14.87 9.65 -13.44
C ALA A 161 14.39 9.02 -12.11
N VAL A 162 14.52 7.68 -11.98
CA VAL A 162 14.15 6.99 -10.74
C VAL A 162 15.21 7.26 -9.65
N PRO A 163 14.83 7.71 -8.44
CA PRO A 163 15.76 8.03 -7.36
C PRO A 163 16.76 6.93 -7.05
N GLN A 164 17.98 7.32 -6.63
CA GLN A 164 19.08 6.39 -6.35
C GLN A 164 18.85 5.55 -5.09
N ASP A 165 18.27 6.16 -4.06
CA ASP A 165 17.99 5.53 -2.79
C ASP A 165 16.47 5.43 -2.62
N CYS A 166 15.87 4.36 -3.14
CA CYS A 166 14.46 4.06 -2.93
C CYS A 166 14.18 2.56 -3.03
N PHE A 167 13.07 2.13 -2.42
CA PHE A 167 12.64 0.74 -2.45
C PHE A 167 12.54 0.20 -3.88
N ILE A 168 11.89 0.96 -4.76
CA ILE A 168 11.55 0.47 -6.10
C ILE A 168 12.77 0.29 -7.00
N ARG A 169 13.79 1.15 -6.91
CA ARG A 169 15.06 0.94 -7.62
C ARG A 169 15.74 -0.35 -7.14
N SER A 170 15.78 -0.55 -5.83
CA SER A 170 16.39 -1.75 -5.22
C SER A 170 15.66 -3.02 -5.64
N LEU A 171 14.32 -2.95 -5.80
CA LEU A 171 13.50 -4.04 -6.31
C LEU A 171 13.78 -4.33 -7.79
N LEU A 172 13.65 -3.32 -8.66
CA LEU A 172 13.67 -3.47 -10.12
C LEU A 172 15.03 -3.91 -10.67
N THR A 173 16.12 -3.61 -9.95
CA THR A 173 17.48 -4.07 -10.29
C THR A 173 17.74 -5.52 -9.91
N ARG A 174 16.86 -6.15 -9.11
CA ARG A 174 17.00 -7.52 -8.61
C ARG A 174 15.99 -8.50 -9.18
N VAL A 175 14.81 -8.03 -9.56
CA VAL A 175 13.77 -8.84 -10.21
C VAL A 175 14.26 -9.32 -11.57
N LYS A 176 14.12 -10.61 -11.85
CA LYS A 176 14.36 -11.18 -13.18
C LYS A 176 13.31 -10.69 -14.17
N THR A 177 13.72 -10.45 -15.41
CA THR A 177 12.78 -10.07 -16.47
C THR A 177 11.74 -11.18 -16.69
N PRO A 178 10.43 -10.94 -16.47
CA PRO A 178 9.39 -11.93 -16.76
C PRO A 178 9.36 -12.28 -18.25
N ARG A 179 9.15 -13.56 -18.60
CA ARG A 179 9.26 -14.02 -19.99
C ARG A 179 7.96 -13.92 -20.78
N PHE A 180 7.14 -12.95 -20.46
CA PHE A 180 5.83 -12.71 -21.07
C PHE A 180 5.55 -11.22 -21.18
N LYS A 181 4.51 -10.85 -21.94
CA LYS A 181 4.18 -9.44 -22.21
C LYS A 181 3.28 -8.83 -21.16
N PHE A 182 2.26 -9.56 -20.70
CA PHE A 182 1.26 -9.04 -19.76
C PHE A 182 1.41 -9.65 -18.36
N ILE A 183 1.67 -8.80 -17.37
CA ILE A 183 1.85 -9.19 -15.97
C ILE A 183 0.53 -9.27 -15.21
N ALA A 184 -0.49 -8.57 -15.66
CA ALA A 184 -1.86 -8.63 -15.16
C ALA A 184 -2.80 -8.25 -16.31
N PRO A 185 -4.14 -8.37 -16.17
CA PRO A 185 -5.07 -8.00 -17.21
C PRO A 185 -4.83 -6.54 -17.68
N GLY A 186 -4.36 -6.41 -18.92
CA GLY A 186 -4.02 -5.13 -19.55
C GLY A 186 -2.79 -4.40 -19.00
N LEU A 187 -1.95 -5.00 -18.16
CA LEU A 187 -0.71 -4.37 -17.65
C LEU A 187 0.52 -4.99 -18.29
N GLU A 188 1.34 -4.19 -18.97
CA GLU A 188 2.53 -4.66 -19.68
C GLU A 188 3.79 -4.69 -18.80
N VAL A 189 4.58 -5.74 -18.98
CA VAL A 189 5.97 -5.82 -18.54
C VAL A 189 6.80 -4.86 -19.41
N PRO A 190 7.56 -3.93 -18.81
CA PRO A 190 8.33 -2.93 -19.56
C PRO A 190 9.60 -3.53 -20.19
N HIS A 191 9.42 -4.27 -21.27
CA HIS A 191 10.54 -4.82 -22.06
C HIS A 191 11.29 -3.73 -22.83
N ASP A 192 10.57 -2.73 -23.31
CA ASP A 192 11.14 -1.53 -23.94
C ASP A 192 11.52 -0.50 -22.86
N LYS A 193 12.83 -0.32 -22.67
CA LYS A 193 13.42 0.53 -21.63
C LYS A 193 13.32 2.02 -21.98
N GLU A 194 13.37 2.36 -23.26
CA GLU A 194 13.19 3.74 -23.73
C GLU A 194 11.73 4.16 -23.58
N ALA A 195 10.79 3.27 -23.96
CA ALA A 195 9.38 3.49 -23.72
C ALA A 195 9.06 3.58 -22.21
N PHE A 196 9.71 2.76 -21.38
CA PHE A 196 9.59 2.87 -19.92
C PHE A 196 10.02 4.25 -19.42
N ALA A 197 11.21 4.73 -19.81
CA ALA A 197 11.74 6.01 -19.35
C ALA A 197 10.89 7.21 -19.80
N THR A 198 10.36 7.17 -21.02
CA THR A 198 9.51 8.24 -21.58
C THR A 198 8.12 8.30 -20.95
N ARG A 199 7.62 7.18 -20.41
CA ARG A 199 6.31 7.12 -19.72
C ARG A 199 6.36 7.66 -18.29
N GLN A 200 7.54 7.88 -17.70
CA GLN A 200 7.67 8.31 -16.29
C GLN A 200 7.36 9.79 -16.07
N ARG A 201 6.09 10.19 -16.11
CA ARG A 201 5.71 11.61 -15.98
C ARG A 201 6.12 12.23 -14.65
N PHE A 202 5.96 11.51 -13.54
CA PHE A 202 6.13 12.07 -12.20
C PHE A 202 7.60 12.10 -11.73
N THR A 203 8.47 11.22 -12.24
CA THR A 203 9.88 11.18 -11.84
C THR A 203 10.70 12.33 -12.45
N HIS A 204 10.29 12.85 -13.61
CA HIS A 204 10.93 13.99 -14.28
C HIS A 204 10.53 15.36 -13.70
N ILE A 205 9.62 15.39 -12.72
CA ILE A 205 9.22 16.62 -12.03
C ILE A 205 10.24 16.88 -10.89
N PRO A 206 10.64 18.13 -10.64
CA PRO A 206 11.46 18.44 -9.47
C PRO A 206 10.70 18.14 -8.17
N HIS A 207 11.30 17.34 -7.30
CA HIS A 207 10.78 16.99 -5.98
C HIS A 207 11.70 17.55 -4.88
N GLU A 208 11.16 17.69 -3.68
CA GLU A 208 11.99 17.90 -2.48
C GLU A 208 12.95 16.72 -2.27
N GLU A 209 14.09 16.95 -1.61
CA GLU A 209 15.15 15.94 -1.43
C GLU A 209 14.66 14.67 -0.72
N ASP A 210 13.65 14.81 0.15
CA ASP A 210 13.08 13.72 0.95
C ASP A 210 11.85 13.06 0.29
N SER A 211 11.50 13.46 -0.94
CA SER A 211 10.34 12.94 -1.67
C SER A 211 10.73 11.89 -2.72
N ILE A 212 10.03 10.76 -2.68
CA ILE A 212 10.13 9.67 -3.64
C ILE A 212 8.90 9.74 -4.57
N PRO A 213 9.07 10.07 -5.86
CA PRO A 213 7.96 10.09 -6.81
C PRO A 213 7.42 8.70 -7.10
N GLY A 214 6.15 8.64 -7.49
CA GLY A 214 5.55 7.42 -8.02
C GLY A 214 6.14 7.03 -9.38
N VAL A 215 6.68 5.82 -9.46
CA VAL A 215 7.26 5.24 -10.68
C VAL A 215 6.22 4.32 -11.31
N LEU A 216 5.89 4.52 -12.58
CA LEU A 216 5.01 3.62 -13.33
C LEU A 216 5.75 2.31 -13.61
N LEU A 217 5.36 1.22 -12.94
CA LEU A 217 5.99 -0.09 -13.03
C LEU A 217 5.48 -0.88 -14.23
N PHE A 218 4.15 -0.96 -14.36
CA PHE A 218 3.47 -1.72 -15.41
C PHE A 218 2.35 -0.86 -15.98
N ALA A 219 2.54 -0.41 -17.21
CA ALA A 219 1.61 0.48 -17.90
C ALA A 219 0.48 -0.32 -18.54
N SER A 220 -0.72 0.26 -18.57
CA SER A 220 -1.73 -0.15 -19.54
C SER A 220 -1.51 0.61 -20.85
N PRO A 221 -1.17 -0.07 -21.95
CA PRO A 221 -0.91 0.58 -23.24
C PRO A 221 -2.10 1.39 -23.71
N ASP A 222 -1.85 2.58 -24.24
CA ASP A 222 -2.84 3.44 -24.89
C ASP A 222 -4.06 3.81 -24.03
N ARG A 223 -3.97 3.61 -22.70
CA ARG A 223 -5.01 3.97 -21.73
C ARG A 223 -4.50 5.09 -20.85
N LEU A 224 -5.10 6.26 -21.05
CA LEU A 224 -4.80 7.48 -20.32
C LEU A 224 -6.02 7.88 -19.49
N VAL A 225 -5.77 8.53 -18.36
CA VAL A 225 -6.79 9.18 -17.55
C VAL A 225 -6.39 10.64 -17.36
N ASP A 226 -7.37 11.53 -17.27
CA ASP A 226 -7.11 12.92 -16.99
C ASP A 226 -6.54 13.08 -15.57
N LEU A 227 -5.55 13.97 -15.40
CA LEU A 227 -5.05 14.36 -14.09
C LEU A 227 -6.18 15.03 -13.29
N ASN A 228 -6.89 14.22 -12.51
CA ASN A 228 -7.97 14.65 -11.63
C ASN A 228 -7.42 15.04 -10.25
N LEU A 229 -8.29 15.55 -9.38
CA LEU A 229 -7.90 16.03 -8.05
C LEU A 229 -7.33 14.92 -7.14
N GLU A 230 -7.82 13.69 -7.25
CA GLU A 230 -7.32 12.53 -6.49
C GLU A 230 -5.89 12.18 -6.92
N ILE A 231 -5.68 11.94 -8.21
CA ILE A 231 -4.37 11.60 -8.79
C ILE A 231 -3.37 12.73 -8.53
N ARG A 232 -3.80 13.99 -8.66
CA ARG A 232 -2.96 15.15 -8.36
C ARG A 232 -2.56 15.18 -6.88
N ARG A 233 -3.48 14.95 -5.95
CA ARG A 233 -3.15 14.93 -4.51
C ARG A 233 -2.22 13.78 -4.15
N LEU A 234 -2.35 12.65 -4.84
CA LEU A 234 -1.54 11.46 -4.61
C LEU A 234 -0.11 11.64 -5.13
N PHE A 235 0.06 12.07 -6.39
CA PHE A 235 1.37 12.15 -7.04
C PHE A 235 2.03 13.53 -7.01
N SER A 236 1.36 14.54 -6.44
CA SER A 236 1.89 15.89 -6.34
C SER A 236 1.73 16.46 -4.94
N THR A 237 2.78 17.10 -4.45
CA THR A 237 2.75 17.83 -3.19
C THR A 237 2.25 19.25 -3.38
N ALA A 238 1.74 19.87 -2.32
CA ALA A 238 1.37 21.30 -2.34
C ALA A 238 2.58 22.22 -2.60
N HIS A 239 3.80 21.72 -2.41
CA HIS A 239 5.06 22.46 -2.57
C HIS A 239 5.80 22.10 -3.86
N ASP A 240 5.39 21.03 -4.55
CA ASP A 240 5.92 20.72 -5.87
C ASP A 240 5.46 21.83 -6.82
N ASN A 241 6.42 22.45 -7.51
CA ASN A 241 6.14 23.35 -8.63
C ASN A 241 5.66 22.50 -9.82
N VAL A 242 4.48 21.90 -9.69
CA VAL A 242 3.87 21.07 -10.71
C VAL A 242 3.39 21.98 -11.83
N SER A 243 4.09 21.94 -12.95
CA SER A 243 3.68 22.58 -14.20
C SER A 243 2.51 21.87 -14.88
N MET A 244 2.03 20.75 -14.33
CA MET A 244 0.92 19.98 -14.90
C MET A 244 -0.42 20.68 -14.63
N ASN A 245 -1.21 20.79 -15.68
CA ASN A 245 -2.56 21.33 -15.60
C ASN A 245 -3.57 20.23 -15.30
N ASP A 246 -4.73 20.61 -14.75
CA ASP A 246 -5.88 19.73 -14.67
C ASP A 246 -6.22 19.27 -16.11
N ASN A 247 -6.46 17.97 -16.29
CA ASN A 247 -6.63 17.27 -17.58
C ASN A 247 -5.35 16.92 -18.37
N ASP A 248 -4.17 17.07 -17.78
CA ASP A 248 -2.98 16.47 -18.40
C ASP A 248 -3.11 14.93 -18.42
N PRO A 249 -2.78 14.25 -19.54
CA PRO A 249 -3.03 12.81 -19.66
C PRO A 249 -2.05 11.97 -18.83
N VAL A 250 -2.54 11.28 -17.82
CA VAL A 250 -1.76 10.38 -16.96
C VAL A 250 -1.87 8.94 -17.48
N PRO A 251 -0.75 8.23 -17.68
CA PRO A 251 -0.80 6.80 -17.98
C PRO A 251 -1.53 6.01 -16.88
N THR A 252 -2.34 5.04 -17.28
CA THR A 252 -2.95 4.11 -16.33
C THR A 252 -2.05 2.91 -16.12
N GLY A 253 -2.15 2.27 -14.95
CA GLY A 253 -1.31 1.13 -14.61
C GLY A 253 -0.88 1.10 -13.14
N LEU A 254 0.08 0.22 -12.85
CA LEU A 254 0.60 0.04 -11.50
C LEU A 254 1.79 0.97 -11.26
N TYR A 255 1.67 1.83 -10.26
CA TYR A 255 2.70 2.74 -9.79
C TYR A 255 3.27 2.29 -8.45
N SER A 256 4.54 2.61 -8.18
CA SER A 256 5.05 2.61 -6.80
C SER A 256 4.37 3.71 -5.98
N GLU A 257 4.30 3.53 -4.67
CA GLU A 257 3.78 4.56 -3.77
C GLU A 257 4.63 5.84 -3.86
N PRO A 258 4.04 7.01 -4.13
CA PRO A 258 4.70 8.28 -3.89
C PRO A 258 4.82 8.51 -2.37
N VAL A 259 6.02 8.76 -1.87
CA VAL A 259 6.30 8.87 -0.43
C VAL A 259 7.07 10.14 -0.15
N ARG A 260 6.72 10.87 0.92
CA ARG A 260 7.62 11.90 1.47
C ARG A 260 8.20 11.41 2.77
N ARG A 261 9.51 11.23 2.83
CA ARG A 261 10.25 10.70 3.99
C ARG A 261 10.17 11.55 5.26
N ARG A 262 9.55 12.73 5.18
CA ARG A 262 9.19 13.58 6.34
C ARG A 262 7.81 13.32 6.91
N ASP A 263 6.90 12.76 6.11
CA ASP A 263 5.53 12.57 6.53
C ASP A 263 5.43 11.49 7.61
N TYR A 264 4.30 11.45 8.31
CA TYR A 264 4.03 10.36 9.20
C TYR A 264 3.69 9.08 8.40
N ASP A 265 4.10 7.91 8.91
CA ASP A 265 3.61 6.61 8.47
C ASP A 265 3.86 6.20 7.00
N MET A 266 5.06 6.47 6.51
CA MET A 266 5.54 6.13 5.16
C MET A 266 5.74 4.65 4.86
N GLU A 267 5.27 4.20 3.70
CA GLU A 267 5.52 2.85 3.17
C GLU A 267 5.99 2.90 1.71
N GLU A 268 7.32 2.88 1.50
CA GLU A 268 7.89 2.86 0.15
C GLU A 268 7.69 1.51 -0.56
N ALA A 269 7.41 0.43 0.18
CA ALA A 269 7.04 -0.85 -0.42
C ALA A 269 5.59 -0.89 -0.92
N GLY A 270 4.87 0.23 -0.83
CA GLY A 270 3.50 0.37 -1.28
C GLY A 270 3.33 0.49 -2.80
N PHE A 271 2.08 0.50 -3.25
CA PHE A 271 1.73 0.70 -4.66
C PHE A 271 0.39 1.42 -4.84
N ARG A 272 0.19 1.99 -6.03
CA ARG A 272 -1.10 2.57 -6.48
C ARG A 272 -1.46 2.04 -7.85
N LEU A 273 -2.64 1.43 -7.98
CA LEU A 273 -3.17 1.01 -9.28
C LEU A 273 -4.08 2.12 -9.81
N VAL A 274 -3.60 2.87 -10.80
CA VAL A 274 -4.36 3.93 -11.47
C VAL A 274 -5.21 3.31 -12.58
N LEU A 275 -6.52 3.33 -12.41
CA LEU A 275 -7.48 2.78 -13.37
C LEU A 275 -7.93 3.82 -14.41
N PRO A 276 -8.38 3.40 -15.61
CA PRO A 276 -8.96 4.30 -16.61
C PRO A 276 -10.43 4.66 -16.34
N PHE A 277 -11.01 4.15 -15.25
CA PHE A 277 -12.39 4.38 -14.86
C PHE A 277 -12.47 4.55 -13.34
N ALA A 278 -13.49 5.29 -12.91
CA ALA A 278 -13.80 5.46 -11.51
C ALA A 278 -14.47 4.21 -10.95
N LEU A 279 -14.06 3.82 -9.74
CA LEU A 279 -14.71 2.80 -8.94
C LEU A 279 -15.91 3.40 -8.21
N ARG A 280 -16.94 2.58 -8.05
CA ARG A 280 -18.20 2.95 -7.38
C ARG A 280 -18.71 4.33 -7.82
N PRO A 281 -18.93 4.58 -9.12
CA PRO A 281 -19.34 5.90 -9.63
C PRO A 281 -20.77 6.30 -9.24
N GLY A 282 -21.56 5.36 -8.69
CA GLY A 282 -22.93 5.60 -8.22
C GLY A 282 -23.00 6.17 -6.80
N PHE A 283 -24.02 6.97 -6.53
CA PHE A 283 -24.26 7.60 -5.21
C PHE A 283 -24.86 6.66 -4.16
N PHE A 284 -25.34 5.47 -4.55
CA PHE A 284 -26.05 4.54 -3.66
C PHE A 284 -25.11 3.47 -3.10
N ARG A 285 -25.46 2.93 -1.93
CA ARG A 285 -24.74 1.84 -1.26
C ARG A 285 -24.72 0.58 -2.16
N ASP A 286 -23.71 0.48 -3.02
CA ASP A 286 -23.37 -0.77 -3.69
C ASP A 286 -22.77 -1.72 -2.65
N GLU A 287 -23.60 -2.60 -2.09
CA GLU A 287 -23.15 -3.67 -1.20
C GLU A 287 -22.16 -4.61 -1.92
N ASP A 288 -22.30 -4.73 -3.25
CA ASP A 288 -21.49 -5.52 -4.17
C ASP A 288 -20.30 -4.75 -4.78
N GLY A 289 -20.10 -3.49 -4.38
CA GLY A 289 -19.05 -2.61 -4.92
C GLY A 289 -17.65 -2.94 -4.40
N ALA A 290 -16.63 -2.35 -5.02
CA ALA A 290 -15.24 -2.55 -4.61
C ALA A 290 -15.00 -2.18 -3.13
N ARG A 291 -14.16 -2.97 -2.45
CA ARG A 291 -13.82 -2.79 -1.03
C ARG A 291 -12.31 -2.79 -0.82
N MET A 292 -11.89 -2.04 0.19
CA MET A 292 -10.51 -2.01 0.68
C MET A 292 -10.25 -3.22 1.60
N SER A 293 -9.01 -3.37 2.07
CA SER A 293 -8.57 -4.52 2.88
C SER A 293 -9.23 -4.55 4.26
N ASP A 294 -9.61 -3.39 4.80
CA ASP A 294 -10.37 -3.23 6.03
C ASP A 294 -11.88 -3.52 5.86
N GLY A 295 -12.31 -3.94 4.66
CA GLY A 295 -13.71 -4.27 4.36
C GLY A 295 -14.60 -3.06 4.08
N ARG A 296 -14.10 -1.83 4.27
CA ARG A 296 -14.82 -0.61 3.93
C ARG A 296 -14.95 -0.47 2.42
N PRO A 297 -16.07 0.08 1.91
CA PRO A 297 -16.20 0.38 0.49
C PRO A 297 -15.12 1.36 0.02
N VAL A 298 -14.59 1.15 -1.17
CA VAL A 298 -13.71 2.11 -1.84
C VAL A 298 -14.43 3.47 -1.96
N PRO A 299 -13.76 4.62 -1.77
CA PRO A 299 -14.37 5.92 -1.96
C PRO A 299 -15.03 6.05 -3.35
N SER A 300 -16.28 6.53 -3.37
CA SER A 300 -17.03 6.69 -4.62
C SER A 300 -16.30 7.67 -5.55
N GLY A 301 -16.10 7.25 -6.80
CA GLY A 301 -15.40 8.06 -7.79
C GLY A 301 -13.88 7.85 -7.81
N SER A 302 -13.33 6.95 -6.98
CA SER A 302 -11.88 6.74 -6.88
C SER A 302 -11.29 6.02 -8.09
N PHE A 303 -10.10 6.44 -8.52
CA PHE A 303 -9.32 5.82 -9.57
C PHE A 303 -8.12 5.01 -9.05
N THR A 304 -7.78 5.15 -7.76
CA THR A 304 -6.49 4.66 -7.22
C THR A 304 -6.59 3.76 -5.99
N GLU A 305 -7.77 3.61 -5.39
CA GLU A 305 -7.94 2.92 -4.09
C GLU A 305 -8.19 1.40 -4.18
N LEU A 306 -8.15 0.81 -5.39
CA LEU A 306 -8.25 -0.65 -5.50
C LEU A 306 -7.06 -1.34 -4.82
N PHE A 307 -7.34 -2.45 -4.13
CA PHE A 307 -6.37 -3.23 -3.36
C PHE A 307 -5.71 -2.49 -2.18
N GLN A 308 -6.17 -1.30 -1.77
CA GLN A 308 -5.53 -0.56 -0.66
C GLN A 308 -5.98 -1.04 0.73
N HIS A 309 -5.24 -0.68 1.78
CA HIS A 309 -5.56 -1.11 3.15
C HIS A 309 -6.91 -0.58 3.61
N GLY A 310 -7.19 0.68 3.30
CA GLY A 310 -8.30 1.43 3.87
C GLY A 310 -7.83 2.45 4.90
N TYR A 311 -8.73 2.89 5.76
CA TYR A 311 -8.47 4.03 6.65
C TYR A 311 -7.66 3.64 7.86
N PHE A 312 -7.91 2.46 8.43
CA PHE A 312 -7.31 2.06 9.69
C PHE A 312 -6.78 0.63 9.63
N HIS A 313 -5.56 0.41 10.12
CA HIS A 313 -5.05 -0.92 10.30
C HIS A 313 -4.11 -1.05 11.52
N PRO A 314 -4.49 -1.82 12.57
CA PRO A 314 -3.77 -1.79 13.84
C PRO A 314 -2.37 -2.44 13.82
N PHE A 315 -1.97 -3.08 12.72
CA PHE A 315 -0.70 -3.80 12.65
C PHE A 315 0.45 -2.99 12.04
N GLY A 316 0.12 -1.92 11.31
CA GLY A 316 1.05 -1.29 10.38
C GLY A 316 0.92 0.22 10.27
N GLY A 317 -0.07 0.87 10.90
CA GLY A 317 -0.24 2.32 10.87
C GLY A 317 -1.57 2.79 10.24
N GLU A 318 -1.73 4.10 10.08
CA GLU A 318 -2.93 4.76 9.55
C GLU A 318 -2.79 5.08 8.05
N ARG A 319 -3.82 4.78 7.25
CA ARG A 319 -3.93 5.13 5.81
C ARG A 319 -2.72 4.71 4.95
N ARG A 320 -1.98 3.70 5.38
CA ARG A 320 -0.85 3.16 4.62
C ARG A 320 -1.29 2.47 3.34
N SER A 321 -0.48 2.62 2.30
CA SER A 321 -0.65 1.87 1.06
C SER A 321 -0.40 0.38 1.30
N GLN A 322 -1.13 -0.46 0.56
CA GLN A 322 -0.89 -1.90 0.61
C GLN A 322 0.47 -2.25 0.01
N ARG A 323 1.10 -3.28 0.55
CA ARG A 323 2.46 -3.67 0.16
C ARG A 323 2.45 -4.40 -1.18
N LEU A 324 3.40 -4.05 -2.05
CA LEU A 324 3.55 -4.64 -3.38
C LEU A 324 3.75 -6.16 -3.31
N GLU A 325 4.45 -6.65 -2.28
CA GLU A 325 4.54 -8.08 -1.97
C GLU A 325 3.16 -8.74 -1.88
N ARG A 326 2.24 -8.15 -1.11
CA ARG A 326 0.90 -8.68 -0.86
C ARG A 326 0.04 -8.66 -2.12
N LEU A 327 0.22 -7.65 -2.98
CA LEU A 327 -0.43 -7.60 -4.29
C LEU A 327 -0.04 -8.80 -5.15
N PHE A 328 1.26 -9.08 -5.26
CA PHE A 328 1.73 -10.23 -6.05
C PHE A 328 1.31 -11.57 -5.43
N GLU A 329 1.27 -11.71 -4.10
CA GLU A 329 0.67 -12.89 -3.46
C GLU A 329 -0.80 -13.05 -3.85
N ARG A 330 -1.56 -11.95 -3.91
CA ARG A 330 -2.95 -12.00 -4.37
C ARG A 330 -3.06 -12.41 -5.83
N TRP A 331 -2.21 -11.86 -6.70
CA TRP A 331 -2.20 -12.20 -8.12
C TRP A 331 -1.80 -13.66 -8.37
N ILE A 332 -0.89 -14.24 -7.57
CA ILE A 332 -0.60 -15.68 -7.59
C ILE A 332 -1.91 -16.46 -7.39
N VAL A 333 -2.69 -16.13 -6.36
CA VAL A 333 -3.97 -16.82 -6.09
C VAL A 333 -4.94 -16.69 -7.27
N LEU A 334 -5.04 -15.53 -7.91
CA LEU A 334 -5.94 -15.31 -9.06
C LEU A 334 -5.53 -16.14 -10.28
N VAL A 335 -4.22 -16.26 -10.54
CA VAL A 335 -3.70 -17.11 -11.63
C VAL A 335 -3.85 -18.59 -11.29
N GLU A 336 -3.54 -19.00 -10.06
CA GLU A 336 -3.56 -20.41 -9.67
C GLU A 336 -4.97 -20.98 -9.56
N SER A 337 -5.94 -20.17 -9.14
CA SER A 337 -7.36 -20.52 -9.09
C SER A 337 -8.06 -20.48 -10.46
N GLY A 338 -7.40 -19.93 -11.49
CA GLY A 338 -7.95 -19.81 -12.83
C GLY A 338 -8.93 -18.64 -13.02
N VAL A 339 -9.08 -17.77 -12.03
CA VAL A 339 -9.82 -16.50 -12.17
C VAL A 339 -9.16 -15.60 -13.22
N TRP A 340 -7.83 -15.56 -13.20
CA TRP A 340 -7.02 -15.00 -14.28
C TRP A 340 -6.53 -16.12 -15.18
N THR A 341 -6.97 -16.09 -16.43
CA THR A 341 -6.50 -16.99 -17.47
C THR A 341 -5.16 -16.51 -18.01
N VAL A 342 -4.32 -17.45 -18.43
CA VAL A 342 -2.98 -17.20 -18.98
C VAL A 342 -2.95 -17.75 -20.40
N GLY A 343 -2.58 -16.91 -21.35
CA GLY A 343 -2.50 -17.21 -22.78
C GLY A 343 -1.08 -17.13 -23.30
N GLU A 344 -0.94 -16.93 -24.62
CA GLU A 344 0.37 -16.86 -25.29
C GLU A 344 1.22 -15.66 -24.85
N ASP A 345 0.58 -14.55 -24.49
CA ASP A 345 1.28 -13.30 -24.15
C ASP A 345 1.39 -13.05 -22.63
N GLY A 346 0.95 -14.00 -21.80
CA GLY A 346 0.90 -13.86 -20.34
C GLY A 346 -0.54 -13.82 -19.82
N VAL A 347 -0.82 -13.00 -18.81
CA VAL A 347 -2.16 -12.89 -18.23
C VAL A 347 -3.13 -12.25 -19.22
N GLU A 348 -4.28 -12.87 -19.43
CA GLU A 348 -5.27 -12.42 -20.40
C GLU A 348 -6.26 -11.40 -19.83
N GLY A 349 -6.86 -10.62 -20.75
CA GLY A 349 -7.84 -9.59 -20.45
C GLY A 349 -7.24 -8.19 -20.52
N GLY A 350 -8.11 -7.19 -20.49
CA GLY A 350 -7.73 -5.78 -20.41
C GLY A 350 -7.82 -5.24 -18.99
N ILE A 351 -7.31 -4.02 -18.78
CA ILE A 351 -7.40 -3.30 -17.51
C ILE A 351 -8.84 -3.11 -17.02
N ASP A 352 -9.83 -3.18 -17.91
CA ASP A 352 -11.27 -3.16 -17.58
C ASP A 352 -11.72 -4.35 -16.72
N LYS A 353 -10.91 -5.42 -16.66
CA LYS A 353 -11.15 -6.58 -15.78
C LYS A 353 -11.09 -6.19 -14.30
N PHE A 354 -10.31 -5.19 -13.92
CA PHE A 354 -10.33 -4.68 -12.54
C PHE A 354 -11.68 -4.08 -12.13
N GLY A 355 -12.53 -3.73 -13.09
CA GLY A 355 -13.90 -3.28 -12.82
C GLY A 355 -14.83 -4.41 -12.35
N ASP A 356 -14.41 -5.68 -12.39
CA ASP A 356 -15.18 -6.78 -11.80
C ASP A 356 -15.32 -6.63 -10.27
N ALA A 357 -14.42 -5.86 -9.65
CA ALA A 357 -14.52 -5.46 -8.25
C ALA A 357 -15.85 -4.75 -7.92
N ASP A 358 -16.39 -3.97 -8.86
CA ASP A 358 -17.69 -3.30 -8.73
C ASP A 358 -18.88 -4.15 -9.19
N ARG A 359 -18.62 -5.36 -9.69
CA ARG A 359 -19.63 -6.28 -10.24
C ARG A 359 -19.77 -7.55 -9.39
N GLY A 360 -19.53 -7.44 -8.09
CA GLY A 360 -19.69 -8.53 -7.13
C GLY A 360 -18.45 -9.39 -6.91
N ALA A 361 -17.33 -9.13 -7.60
CA ALA A 361 -16.07 -9.85 -7.38
C ALA A 361 -15.10 -9.09 -6.46
N TRP A 362 -15.59 -8.17 -5.61
CA TRP A 362 -14.75 -7.34 -4.74
C TRP A 362 -13.78 -8.15 -3.87
N ASN A 363 -14.19 -9.35 -3.45
CA ASN A 363 -13.38 -10.24 -2.64
C ASN A 363 -12.12 -10.70 -3.40
N GLU A 364 -12.20 -10.94 -4.71
CA GLU A 364 -11.07 -11.25 -5.61
C GLU A 364 -10.07 -10.08 -5.66
N HIS A 365 -10.58 -8.86 -5.51
CA HIS A 365 -9.83 -7.61 -5.56
C HIS A 365 -9.51 -6.99 -4.18
N SER A 366 -9.64 -7.78 -3.11
CA SER A 366 -9.26 -7.39 -1.75
C SER A 366 -8.05 -8.21 -1.29
N ILE A 367 -7.17 -7.57 -0.50
CA ILE A 367 -5.99 -8.18 0.10
C ILE A 367 -6.28 -8.31 1.60
N ALA A 368 -6.03 -9.49 2.17
CA ALA A 368 -6.18 -9.65 3.61
C ALA A 368 -5.23 -8.70 4.36
N PRO A 369 -5.72 -7.98 5.37
CA PRO A 369 -4.93 -6.95 6.01
C PRO A 369 -3.80 -7.58 6.85
N SER A 370 -2.62 -6.96 6.78
CA SER A 370 -1.40 -7.30 7.50
C SER A 370 -0.65 -6.02 7.82
N TRP A 371 0.37 -6.08 8.68
CA TRP A 371 1.27 -4.94 8.89
C TRP A 371 1.80 -4.34 7.59
#